data_AF-A0AAV2SKX2-F1
#
_entry.id   AF-A0AAV2SKX2-F1
#
_cell.length_a   1.000
_cell.length_b   1.000
_cell.length_c   1.000
_cell.angle_alpha   90.00
_cell.angle_beta   90.00
_cell.angle_gamma   90.00
#
_symmetry.space_group_name_H-M   'P 1'
#
loop_
_entity.id
_entity.type
_entity.pdbx_description
1 polymer ?
#
loop_
_entity_poly.entity_id
_entity_poly.type
_entity_poly.pdbx_seq_one_letter_code
_entity_poly.pdbx_strand_id
1 'polypeptide(L)'
;MEHTCIKFEETTNANQAHLQFFLGGGCWSYVGVSSSTGQQISIGNGCTSLGTVAHEIGHAMGFWHEQSRTDRDDHVVIKYDNIVEDNKHNFNKHDTNNMDVKYDYGSDMHYGSF
;
A
#
# COMPACT_ATOMS: atom_id res chain seq x y z
N MET A 1 -0.58 12.15 -16.91
CA MET A 1 -0.41 13.14 -15.81
C MET A 1 -1.79 13.65 -15.39
N GLU A 2 -2.73 12.77 -15.04
CA GLU A 2 -4.14 13.19 -14.94
C GLU A 2 -4.65 13.41 -13.51
N HIS A 3 -3.94 12.95 -12.48
CA HIS A 3 -4.42 13.05 -11.09
C HIS A 3 -3.38 13.48 -10.05
N THR A 4 -2.08 13.34 -10.33
CA THR A 4 -0.99 13.75 -9.43
C THR A 4 0.17 14.37 -10.21
N CYS A 5 1.09 15.01 -9.50
CA CYS A 5 2.35 15.50 -10.08
C CYS A 5 3.43 14.40 -10.21
N ILE A 6 3.16 13.17 -9.77
CA ILE A 6 4.10 12.06 -9.84
C ILE A 6 4.26 11.62 -11.29
N LYS A 7 5.52 11.41 -11.69
CA LYS A 7 5.90 10.90 -13.01
C LYS A 7 6.75 9.66 -12.82
N PHE A 8 6.43 8.62 -13.58
CA PHE A 8 7.23 7.40 -13.64
C PHE A 8 8.03 7.42 -14.93
N GLU A 9 9.33 7.20 -14.81
CA GLU A 9 10.25 7.09 -15.94
C GLU A 9 10.98 5.75 -15.80
N GLU A 10 11.04 4.99 -16.89
CA GLU A 10 11.78 3.73 -16.91
C GLU A 10 13.28 4.00 -16.74
N THR A 11 13.94 3.17 -15.94
CA THR A 11 15.39 3.28 -15.72
C THR A 11 16.04 1.91 -15.76
N THR A 12 17.25 1.86 -16.31
CA THR A 12 18.15 0.69 -16.24
C THR A 12 19.24 0.89 -15.19
N ASN A 13 19.27 2.05 -14.53
CA ASN A 13 20.28 2.38 -13.53
C ASN A 13 19.95 1.76 -12.17
N ALA A 14 20.47 0.57 -11.92
CA ALA A 14 20.26 -0.15 -10.67
C ALA A 14 20.88 0.54 -9.42
N ASN A 15 21.73 1.54 -9.61
CA ASN A 15 22.45 2.22 -8.51
C ASN A 15 21.68 3.40 -7.91
N GLN A 16 20.45 3.65 -8.33
CA GLN A 16 19.58 4.69 -7.80
C GLN A 16 18.28 4.08 -7.26
N ALA A 17 17.62 4.79 -6.34
CA ALA A 17 16.31 4.36 -5.84
C ALA A 17 15.30 4.30 -6.99
N HIS A 18 14.66 3.13 -7.15
CA HIS A 18 13.65 2.91 -8.17
C HIS A 18 12.68 1.81 -7.71
N LEU A 19 11.50 1.79 -8.32
CA LEU A 19 10.55 0.68 -8.15
C LEU A 19 10.96 -0.46 -9.08
N GLN A 20 11.09 -1.65 -8.53
CA GLN A 20 11.42 -2.87 -9.26
C GLN A 20 10.24 -3.83 -9.21
N PHE A 21 9.41 -3.81 -10.25
CA PHE A 21 8.30 -4.74 -10.39
C PHE A 21 8.82 -6.13 -10.77
N PHE A 22 8.31 -7.16 -10.11
CA PHE A 22 8.66 -8.54 -10.42
C PHE A 22 7.46 -9.47 -10.21
N LEU A 23 7.47 -10.60 -10.92
CA LEU A 23 6.50 -11.68 -10.72
C LEU A 23 6.88 -12.46 -9.45
N GLY A 24 6.18 -12.18 -8.35
CA GLY A 24 6.36 -12.88 -7.08
C GLY A 24 5.07 -13.55 -6.57
N GLY A 25 5.07 -13.91 -5.30
CA GLY A 25 3.90 -14.45 -4.61
C GLY A 25 3.08 -13.33 -3.97
N GLY A 26 1.79 -13.26 -4.32
CA GLY A 26 0.88 -12.23 -3.81
C GLY A 26 1.08 -10.84 -4.43
N CYS A 27 0.40 -9.86 -3.85
CA CYS A 27 0.52 -8.44 -4.17
C CYS A 27 1.05 -7.75 -2.92
N TRP A 28 2.22 -7.10 -3.00
CA TRP A 28 2.78 -6.36 -1.86
C TRP A 28 3.89 -5.39 -2.29
N SER A 29 4.12 -4.41 -1.44
CA SER A 29 5.19 -3.40 -1.55
C SER A 29 5.64 -2.94 -0.16
N TYR A 30 6.84 -2.40 -0.06
CA TYR A 30 7.29 -1.72 1.15
C TYR A 30 6.64 -0.34 1.26
N VAL A 31 6.39 0.12 2.50
CA VAL A 31 5.84 1.46 2.73
C VAL A 31 6.95 2.50 2.72
N GLY A 32 6.86 3.44 1.76
CA GLY A 32 7.83 4.51 1.54
C GLY A 32 9.10 4.02 0.83
N VAL A 33 10.09 4.92 0.76
CA VAL A 33 11.42 4.60 0.19
C VAL A 33 12.25 3.85 1.24
N SER A 34 12.44 2.55 1.02
CA SER A 34 13.15 1.65 1.92
C SER A 34 14.58 1.30 1.47
N SER A 35 14.95 1.65 0.23
CA SER A 35 16.25 1.35 -0.36
C SER A 35 16.83 2.55 -1.11
N SER A 36 18.16 2.69 -1.08
CA SER A 36 18.89 3.63 -1.96
C SER A 36 19.08 3.08 -3.38
N THR A 37 18.69 1.83 -3.63
CA THR A 37 18.69 1.14 -4.92
C THR A 37 17.28 0.59 -5.21
N GLY A 38 17.16 -0.45 -6.05
CA GLY A 38 15.87 -1.04 -6.38
C GLY A 38 15.09 -1.52 -5.14
N GLN A 39 13.84 -1.11 -5.05
CA GLN A 39 12.85 -1.59 -4.08
C GLN A 39 11.83 -2.45 -4.79
N GLN A 40 11.63 -3.66 -4.32
CA GLN A 40 10.76 -4.62 -4.96
C GLN A 40 9.27 -4.32 -4.72
N ILE A 41 8.49 -4.45 -5.79
CA ILE A 41 7.02 -4.52 -5.76
C ILE A 41 6.60 -5.85 -6.38
N SER A 42 5.91 -6.68 -5.60
CA SER A 42 5.45 -7.98 -6.06
C SER A 42 4.11 -7.86 -6.76
N ILE A 43 4.09 -8.20 -8.04
CA ILE A 43 2.86 -8.30 -8.84
C ILE A 43 2.70 -9.76 -9.24
N GLY A 44 2.09 -10.54 -8.35
CA GLY A 44 1.81 -11.96 -8.56
C GLY A 44 0.65 -12.23 -9.54
N ASN A 45 0.33 -13.51 -9.70
CA ASN A 45 -0.83 -13.92 -10.48
C ASN A 45 -2.13 -13.39 -9.85
N GLY A 46 -2.92 -12.64 -10.61
CA GLY A 46 -4.14 -11.96 -10.12
C GLY A 46 -3.93 -10.52 -9.64
N CYS A 47 -2.69 -10.02 -9.59
CA CYS A 47 -2.36 -8.67 -9.10
C CYS A 47 -2.25 -7.61 -10.22
N THR A 48 -2.52 -7.96 -11.48
CA THR A 48 -2.25 -7.09 -12.64
C THR A 48 -3.37 -6.08 -12.94
N SER A 49 -4.38 -5.98 -12.07
CA SER A 49 -5.43 -4.98 -12.20
C SER A 49 -4.87 -3.57 -11.96
N LEU A 50 -5.45 -2.55 -12.60
CA LEU A 50 -4.99 -1.16 -12.43
C LEU A 50 -5.04 -0.71 -10.96
N GLY A 51 -6.14 -1.03 -10.26
CA GLY A 51 -6.30 -0.69 -8.84
C GLY A 51 -5.26 -1.38 -7.98
N THR A 52 -5.05 -2.69 -8.16
CA THR A 52 -4.03 -3.42 -7.39
C THR A 52 -2.63 -2.87 -7.60
N VAL A 53 -2.21 -2.60 -8.84
CA VAL A 53 -0.88 -2.03 -9.10
C VAL A 53 -0.78 -0.62 -8.51
N ALA A 54 -1.84 0.20 -8.60
CA ALA A 54 -1.88 1.53 -8.01
C ALA A 54 -1.78 1.48 -6.47
N HIS A 55 -2.46 0.56 -5.82
CA HIS A 55 -2.36 0.28 -4.38
C HIS A 55 -0.92 0.00 -3.94
N GLU A 56 -0.23 -0.91 -4.64
CA GLU A 56 1.16 -1.26 -4.31
C GLU A 56 2.14 -0.11 -4.53
N ILE A 57 1.89 0.71 -5.56
CA ILE A 57 2.62 1.96 -5.76
C ILE A 57 2.31 2.95 -4.64
N GLY A 58 1.07 3.04 -4.18
CA GLY A 58 0.65 3.84 -3.03
C GLY A 58 1.45 3.50 -1.77
N HIS A 59 1.63 2.21 -1.47
CA HIS A 59 2.55 1.78 -0.43
C HIS A 59 3.96 2.32 -0.65
N ALA A 60 4.54 2.15 -1.83
CA ALA A 60 5.89 2.64 -2.12
C ALA A 60 6.03 4.18 -1.98
N MET A 61 4.93 4.93 -2.18
CA MET A 61 4.88 6.37 -1.94
C MET A 61 4.78 6.76 -0.45
N GLY A 62 4.52 5.80 0.44
CA GLY A 62 4.48 6.00 1.90
C GLY A 62 3.09 5.86 2.52
N PHE A 63 2.08 5.42 1.78
CA PHE A 63 0.73 5.25 2.32
C PHE A 63 0.59 3.89 3.02
N TRP A 64 0.13 3.92 4.27
CA TRP A 64 -0.39 2.74 4.95
C TRP A 64 -1.81 2.45 4.48
N HIS A 65 -2.35 1.27 4.84
CA HIS A 65 -3.76 1.00 4.64
C HIS A 65 -4.64 2.00 5.38
N GLU A 66 -5.81 2.31 4.83
CA GLU A 66 -6.75 3.26 5.44
C GLU A 66 -7.23 2.75 6.82
N GLN A 67 -7.52 1.45 6.95
CA GLN A 67 -7.91 0.83 8.23
C GLN A 67 -6.79 0.76 9.29
N SER A 68 -5.59 1.19 8.94
CA SER A 68 -4.43 1.30 9.83
C SER A 68 -4.23 2.72 10.38
N ARG A 69 -5.06 3.70 10.01
CA ARG A 69 -4.96 5.06 10.55
C ARG A 69 -5.09 5.10 12.07
N THR A 70 -4.51 6.15 12.67
CA THR A 70 -4.60 6.41 14.12
C THR A 70 -6.05 6.58 14.61
N ASP A 71 -6.91 7.18 13.79
CA ASP A 71 -8.33 7.47 14.05
C ASP A 71 -9.31 6.37 13.57
N ARG A 72 -8.81 5.23 13.05
CA ARG A 72 -9.66 4.21 12.42
C ARG A 72 -10.77 3.65 13.34
N ASP A 73 -10.56 3.63 14.66
CA ASP A 73 -11.53 3.09 15.62
C ASP A 73 -12.81 3.95 15.72
N ASP A 74 -12.77 5.20 15.24
CA ASP A 74 -13.96 6.07 15.13
C ASP A 74 -14.81 5.76 13.88
N HIS A 75 -14.29 4.91 12.98
CA HIS A 75 -14.84 4.70 11.64
C HIS A 75 -15.18 3.24 11.33
N VAL A 76 -14.37 2.30 11.81
CA VAL A 76 -14.51 0.86 11.53
C VAL A 76 -14.27 0.02 12.79
N VAL A 77 -14.92 -1.15 12.84
CA VAL A 77 -14.69 -2.14 13.89
C VAL A 77 -13.96 -3.33 13.30
N ILE A 78 -12.76 -3.62 13.82
CA ILE A 78 -12.00 -4.80 13.41
C ILE A 78 -12.46 -6.01 14.23
N LYS A 79 -13.07 -6.99 13.56
CA LYS A 79 -13.50 -8.25 14.16
C LYS A 79 -12.32 -9.24 14.21
N TYR A 80 -11.38 -9.04 15.15
CA TYR A 80 -10.15 -9.83 15.24
C TYR A 80 -10.36 -11.34 15.34
N ASP A 81 -11.49 -11.79 15.91
CA ASP A 81 -11.85 -13.22 15.99
C ASP A 81 -12.12 -13.85 14.62
N ASN A 82 -12.40 -13.05 13.59
CA ASN A 82 -12.64 -13.50 12.22
C ASN A 82 -11.38 -13.48 11.35
N ILE A 83 -10.23 -13.09 11.90
CA ILE A 83 -8.99 -12.89 11.14
C ILE A 83 -8.08 -14.10 11.39
N VAL A 84 -7.56 -14.68 10.30
CA VAL A 84 -6.52 -15.72 10.38
C VAL A 84 -5.35 -15.18 11.19
N GLU A 85 -4.87 -15.95 12.18
CA GLU A 85 -3.89 -15.49 13.18
C GLU A 85 -2.69 -14.78 12.55
N ASP A 86 -2.10 -15.41 11.52
CA ASP A 86 -0.94 -14.89 10.81
C ASP A 86 -1.20 -13.56 10.09
N ASN A 87 -2.46 -13.20 9.82
CA ASN A 87 -2.85 -11.98 9.10
C ASN A 87 -3.31 -10.85 10.03
N LYS A 88 -3.39 -11.06 11.35
CA LYS A 88 -3.85 -10.03 12.29
C LYS A 88 -3.00 -8.77 12.25
N HIS A 89 -1.71 -8.90 11.96
CA HIS A 89 -0.78 -7.77 11.87
C HIS A 89 -1.15 -6.77 10.76
N ASN A 90 -1.86 -7.18 9.70
CA ASN A 90 -2.33 -6.30 8.63
C ASN A 90 -3.39 -5.28 9.09
N PHE A 91 -3.95 -5.47 10.29
CA PHE A 91 -4.95 -4.60 10.90
C PHE A 91 -4.37 -3.79 12.07
N ASN A 92 -3.06 -3.80 12.25
CA ASN A 92 -2.40 -2.95 13.23
C ASN A 92 -2.58 -1.47 12.85
N LYS A 93 -2.78 -0.63 13.86
CA LYS A 93 -2.72 0.82 13.68
C LYS A 93 -1.26 1.25 13.53
N HIS A 94 -1.03 2.23 12.68
CA HIS A 94 0.24 2.90 12.50
C HIS A 94 0.10 4.37 12.91
N ASP A 95 1.21 4.99 13.32
CA ASP A 95 1.26 6.43 13.60
C ASP A 95 1.24 7.20 12.27
N THR A 96 0.03 7.38 11.74
CA THR A 96 -0.21 8.00 10.43
C THR A 96 -0.32 9.51 10.55
N ASN A 97 0.36 10.22 9.65
CA ASN A 97 0.01 11.60 9.35
C ASN A 97 -1.17 11.61 8.37
N ASN A 98 -2.36 11.95 8.85
CA ASN A 98 -3.59 11.95 8.06
C ASN A 98 -3.68 13.15 7.10
N MET A 99 -2.71 14.07 7.12
CA MET A 99 -2.59 15.23 6.24
C MET A 99 -3.85 16.11 6.20
N ASP A 100 -4.57 16.19 7.32
CA ASP A 100 -5.85 16.90 7.46
C ASP A 100 -6.97 16.38 6.52
N VAL A 101 -6.85 15.12 6.07
CA VAL A 101 -7.85 14.43 5.25
C VAL A 101 -8.66 13.47 6.13
N LYS A 102 -9.98 13.52 5.97
CA LYS A 102 -10.92 12.63 6.66
C LYS A 102 -10.72 11.17 6.22
N TYR A 103 -11.12 10.24 7.08
CA TYR A 103 -11.14 8.82 6.76
C TYR A 103 -12.00 8.55 5.50
N ASP A 104 -11.46 7.77 4.56
CA ASP A 104 -12.12 7.48 3.28
C ASP A 104 -12.41 5.99 3.07
N TYR A 105 -13.68 5.60 3.20
CA TYR A 105 -14.12 4.23 2.94
C TYR A 105 -13.95 3.78 1.48
N GLY A 106 -13.86 4.72 0.53
CA GLY A 106 -13.63 4.46 -0.88
C GLY A 106 -12.16 4.50 -1.30
N SER A 107 -11.24 4.69 -0.34
CA SER A 107 -9.81 4.70 -0.60
C SER A 107 -9.37 3.38 -1.21
N ASP A 108 -8.57 3.45 -2.28
CA ASP A 108 -7.92 2.27 -2.87
C ASP A 108 -7.01 1.56 -1.85
N MET A 109 -6.59 2.26 -0.79
CA MET A 109 -5.81 1.73 0.33
C MET A 109 -6.66 1.07 1.43
N HIS A 110 -7.99 1.04 1.30
CA HIS A 110 -8.88 0.46 2.31
C HIS A 110 -9.20 -1.01 1.98
N TYR A 111 -9.08 -1.90 2.96
CA TYR A 111 -9.49 -3.30 2.78
C TYR A 111 -11.00 -3.45 2.59
N GLY A 112 -11.39 -4.46 1.81
CA GLY A 112 -12.77 -4.91 1.73
C GLY A 112 -13.25 -5.49 3.07
N SER A 113 -14.57 -5.59 3.23
CA SER A 113 -15.21 -6.05 4.47
C SER A 113 -15.37 -7.58 4.60
N PHE A 114 -14.87 -8.36 3.64
CA PHE A 114 -15.14 -9.80 3.52
C PHE A 114 -13.87 -10.60 3.25
#